data_AF-A0A7S1ABX9-F1
#
_entry.id   AF-A0A7S1ABX9-F1
#
_cell.length_a   1.000
_cell.length_b   1.000
_cell.length_c   1.000
_cell.angle_alpha   90.00
_cell.angle_beta   90.00
_cell.angle_gamma   90.00
#
_symmetry.space_group_name_H-M   'P 1'
#
loop_
_entity.id
_entity.type
_entity.pdbx_description
1 polymer ?
#
loop_
_entity_poly.entity_id
_entity_poly.type
_entity_poly.pdbx_seq_one_letter_code
_entity_poly.pdbx_strand_id
1 'polypeptide(L)'
;MLAFTSERFERTRLALVSTCENGHWCYNDDFLELTSLHRDKVESNVKTWWGQRQLWLDMLATEVAKALGSRVGLERDLGGNWHAVAEAWIEAAYVEATASLKSPPQRALLYTKSMHLASTILGSAGTSCFAKRTVAGRAPRSLLCARPSVAPQSATCDVCTRSYSQRLGRCPSCFPATAVTSAKEKEREAEARAASWQKLSPAPLDTISWEEATDVKWCHGGSGGVFVLKVPEGTVCVRGAELRAGELFAQLLATALGVRTAQLRVVGPHESEIKSVRGGLQRATPLEEEHGLKRWKLASCDSLAVMEYVDGVPMMGMPAHQHIGAVRERTLWVQLGRLMAFDMLINNFDRLPLAWSNDGNLGNVML
;
A
#
# COMPACT_ATOMS: atom_id res chain seq x y z
N MET A 1 24.08 5.11 -11.54
CA MET A 1 23.34 4.85 -12.79
C MET A 1 24.04 3.67 -13.46
N LEU A 2 23.76 2.44 -13.00
CA LEU A 2 24.29 1.25 -13.67
C LEU A 2 23.59 1.18 -15.01
N ALA A 3 24.36 1.32 -16.10
CA ALA A 3 23.83 1.17 -17.45
C ALA A 3 23.15 -0.20 -17.52
N PHE A 4 21.83 -0.21 -17.68
CA PHE A 4 21.18 -1.37 -18.24
C PHE A 4 21.89 -1.67 -19.55
N THR A 5 22.50 -2.85 -19.66
CA THR A 5 23.23 -3.20 -20.87
C THR A 5 22.25 -3.25 -22.03
N SER A 6 22.65 -2.69 -23.18
CA SER A 6 21.86 -2.75 -24.43
C SER A 6 21.34 -4.16 -24.72
N GLU A 7 22.10 -5.18 -24.33
CA GLU A 7 21.75 -6.59 -24.48
C GLU A 7 20.50 -7.01 -23.69
N ARG A 8 20.33 -6.53 -22.44
CA ARG A 8 19.15 -6.87 -21.64
C ARG A 8 17.88 -6.26 -22.23
N PHE A 9 17.95 -5.00 -22.66
CA PHE A 9 16.83 -4.34 -23.34
C PHE A 9 16.45 -5.06 -24.61
N GLU A 10 17.45 -5.43 -25.42
CA GLU A 10 17.23 -6.15 -26.67
C GLU A 10 16.62 -7.53 -26.44
N ARG A 11 17.10 -8.28 -25.44
CA ARG A 11 16.54 -9.58 -25.07
C ARG A 11 15.09 -9.46 -24.60
N THR A 12 14.79 -8.48 -23.74
CA THR A 12 13.41 -8.22 -23.29
C THR A 12 12.51 -7.81 -24.46
N ARG A 13 12.99 -6.97 -25.38
CA ARG A 13 12.27 -6.56 -26.59
C ARG A 13 11.90 -7.77 -27.44
N LEU A 14 12.89 -8.55 -27.86
CA LEU A 14 12.68 -9.71 -28.74
C LEU A 14 11.74 -10.74 -28.10
N ALA A 15 11.87 -10.99 -26.80
CA ALA A 15 11.01 -11.95 -26.12
C ALA A 15 9.58 -11.43 -25.94
N LEU A 16 9.38 -10.13 -25.66
CA LEU A 16 8.04 -9.53 -25.65
C LEU A 16 7.37 -9.61 -27.03
N VAL A 17 8.13 -9.42 -28.11
CA VAL A 17 7.62 -9.60 -29.49
C VAL A 17 7.20 -11.05 -29.72
N SER A 18 8.01 -12.03 -29.32
CA SER A 18 7.70 -13.45 -29.56
C SER A 18 6.49 -13.96 -28.78
N THR A 19 6.16 -13.34 -27.64
CA THR A 19 5.01 -13.72 -26.82
C THR A 19 3.76 -12.86 -27.08
N CYS A 20 3.81 -11.94 -28.05
CA CYS A 20 2.68 -11.09 -28.39
C CYS A 20 1.74 -11.82 -29.35
N GLU A 21 0.50 -12.06 -28.94
CA GLU A 21 -0.52 -12.71 -29.77
C GLU A 21 -1.62 -11.71 -30.06
N ASN A 22 -1.85 -11.36 -31.33
CA ASN A 22 -2.93 -10.42 -31.72
C ASN A 22 -2.94 -9.09 -30.92
N GLY A 23 -1.76 -8.62 -30.50
CA GLY A 23 -1.61 -7.37 -29.74
C GLY A 23 -1.82 -7.49 -28.23
N HIS A 24 -1.86 -8.69 -27.66
CA HIS A 24 -1.92 -8.90 -26.21
C HIS A 24 -0.92 -9.95 -25.73
N TRP A 25 -0.76 -10.06 -24.41
CA TRP A 25 0.15 -11.01 -23.77
C TRP A 25 -0.63 -11.87 -22.78
N CYS A 26 -0.59 -13.19 -22.99
CA CYS A 26 -1.19 -14.16 -22.11
C CYS A 26 -0.40 -14.31 -20.80
N TYR A 27 -1.11 -14.47 -19.69
CA TYR A 27 -0.52 -14.85 -18.42
C TYR A 27 -0.22 -16.36 -18.42
N ASN A 28 1.00 -16.72 -18.82
CA ASN A 28 1.51 -18.08 -18.87
C ASN A 28 2.94 -18.18 -18.31
N ASP A 29 3.51 -19.39 -18.30
CA ASP A 29 4.88 -19.62 -17.78
C ASP A 29 5.94 -18.87 -18.60
N ASP A 30 5.77 -18.77 -19.93
CA ASP A 30 6.70 -18.04 -20.81
C ASP A 30 6.76 -16.55 -20.46
N PHE A 31 5.61 -15.92 -20.19
CA PHE A 31 5.54 -14.54 -19.74
C PHE A 31 6.16 -14.35 -18.35
N LEU A 32 5.93 -15.28 -17.43
CA LEU A 32 6.51 -15.25 -16.08
C LEU A 32 8.04 -15.41 -16.12
N GLU A 33 8.56 -16.31 -16.97
CA GLU A 33 10.00 -16.50 -17.17
C GLU A 33 10.64 -15.26 -17.78
N LEU A 34 10.05 -14.72 -18.85
CA LEU A 34 10.46 -13.49 -19.51
C LEU A 34 10.59 -12.33 -18.52
N THR A 35 9.59 -12.16 -17.67
CA THR A 35 9.52 -11.04 -16.72
C THR A 35 10.25 -11.34 -15.40
N SER A 36 10.68 -12.58 -15.18
CA SER A 36 11.20 -13.06 -13.89
C SER A 36 10.26 -12.74 -12.71
N LEU A 37 8.95 -12.70 -12.97
CA LEU A 37 7.94 -12.49 -11.94
C LEU A 37 7.56 -13.83 -11.32
N HIS A 38 7.38 -13.85 -10.00
CA HIS A 38 6.80 -15.02 -9.33
C HIS A 38 5.29 -15.06 -9.56
N ARG A 39 4.77 -16.24 -9.90
CA ARG A 39 3.34 -16.55 -10.06
C ARG A 39 2.49 -15.98 -8.92
N ASP A 40 2.84 -16.28 -7.68
CA ASP A 40 2.10 -15.81 -6.49
C ASP A 40 2.06 -14.28 -6.40
N LYS A 41 3.14 -13.60 -6.83
CA LYS A 41 3.22 -12.14 -6.81
C LYS A 41 2.26 -11.53 -7.83
N VAL A 42 2.17 -12.09 -9.03
CA VAL A 42 1.22 -11.61 -10.05
C VAL A 42 -0.21 -11.95 -9.63
N GLU A 43 -0.46 -13.18 -9.19
CA GLU A 43 -1.79 -13.63 -8.80
C GLU A 43 -2.37 -12.89 -7.59
N SER A 44 -1.53 -12.50 -6.62
CA SER A 44 -1.97 -11.67 -5.48
C SER A 44 -2.54 -10.30 -5.88
N ASN A 45 -2.27 -9.85 -7.11
CA ASN A 45 -2.79 -8.60 -7.64
C ASN A 45 -4.21 -8.71 -8.21
N VAL A 46 -4.71 -9.91 -8.51
CA VAL A 46 -6.06 -10.15 -9.03
C VAL A 46 -6.91 -10.76 -7.93
N LYS A 47 -8.03 -10.12 -7.57
CA LYS A 47 -8.89 -10.63 -6.50
C LYS A 47 -9.79 -11.75 -7.03
N THR A 48 -10.03 -12.76 -6.19
CA THR A 48 -10.85 -13.92 -6.54
C THR A 48 -12.30 -13.55 -6.88
N TRP A 49 -12.84 -12.49 -6.27
CA TRP A 49 -14.21 -12.02 -6.52
C TRP A 49 -14.38 -11.21 -7.81
N TRP A 50 -13.31 -10.96 -8.57
CA TRP A 50 -13.38 -10.27 -9.88
C TRP A 50 -13.96 -11.17 -11.00
N GLY A 51 -14.30 -12.42 -10.71
CA GLY A 51 -14.90 -13.33 -11.69
C GLY A 51 -13.84 -13.99 -12.56
N GLN A 52 -13.83 -13.69 -13.87
CA GLN A 52 -13.00 -14.33 -14.90
C GLN A 52 -11.50 -14.17 -14.65
N ARG A 53 -10.95 -14.94 -13.69
CA ARG A 53 -9.61 -14.72 -13.13
C ARG A 53 -8.51 -14.74 -14.19
N GLN A 54 -8.57 -15.67 -15.14
CA GLN A 54 -7.58 -15.78 -16.20
C GLN A 54 -7.56 -14.52 -17.09
N LEU A 55 -8.73 -14.05 -17.51
CA LEU A 55 -8.86 -12.84 -18.33
C LEU A 55 -8.30 -11.60 -17.61
N TRP A 56 -8.50 -11.48 -16.30
CA TRP A 56 -7.88 -10.42 -15.49
C TRP A 56 -6.36 -10.53 -15.40
N LEU A 57 -5.82 -11.75 -15.37
CA LEU A 57 -4.38 -11.98 -15.37
C LEU A 57 -3.77 -11.65 -16.74
N ASP A 58 -4.45 -11.99 -17.84
CA ASP A 58 -4.03 -11.66 -19.20
C ASP A 58 -4.06 -10.13 -19.44
N MET A 59 -5.09 -9.43 -18.93
CA MET A 59 -5.12 -7.96 -18.93
C MET A 59 -3.96 -7.36 -18.13
N LEU A 60 -3.63 -7.91 -16.96
CA LEU A 60 -2.50 -7.44 -16.16
C LEU A 60 -1.16 -7.70 -16.86
N ALA A 61 -0.97 -8.87 -17.48
CA ALA A 61 0.20 -9.22 -18.26
C ALA A 61 0.38 -8.28 -19.46
N THR A 62 -0.70 -8.01 -20.19
CA THR A 62 -0.73 -7.07 -21.32
C THR A 62 -0.37 -5.64 -20.88
N GLU A 63 -0.90 -5.17 -19.76
CA GLU A 63 -0.53 -3.87 -19.19
C GLU A 63 0.95 -3.80 -18.76
N VAL A 64 1.49 -4.87 -18.15
CA VAL A 64 2.93 -4.95 -17.82
C VAL A 64 3.78 -4.93 -19.09
N ALA A 65 3.40 -5.68 -20.12
CA ALA A 65 4.08 -5.70 -21.40
C ALA A 65 4.05 -4.33 -22.09
N LYS A 66 2.93 -3.59 -22.04
CA LYS A 66 2.85 -2.21 -22.53
C LYS A 66 3.84 -1.27 -21.83
N ALA A 67 3.91 -1.35 -20.50
CA ALA A 67 4.82 -0.54 -19.70
C ALA A 67 6.30 -0.86 -19.98
N LEU A 68 6.65 -2.13 -20.15
CA LEU A 68 8.00 -2.56 -20.56
C LEU A 68 8.29 -2.18 -22.02
N GLY A 69 7.32 -2.39 -22.90
CA GLY A 69 7.39 -2.19 -24.34
C GLY A 69 7.78 -0.77 -24.72
N SER A 70 7.19 0.20 -24.02
CA SER A 70 7.50 1.63 -24.16
C SER A 70 8.94 1.98 -23.76
N ARG A 71 9.59 1.15 -22.94
CA ARG A 71 10.98 1.34 -22.49
C ARG A 71 11.99 0.63 -23.38
N VAL A 72 11.59 -0.48 -23.99
CA VAL A 72 12.46 -1.33 -24.83
C VAL A 72 12.29 -1.05 -26.33
N GLY A 73 11.37 -0.17 -26.71
CA GLY A 73 11.16 0.24 -28.10
C GLY A 73 10.44 -0.81 -28.95
N LEU A 74 9.37 -1.42 -28.42
CA LEU A 74 8.57 -2.42 -29.16
C LEU A 74 7.95 -1.91 -30.48
N GLU A 75 7.82 -0.60 -30.63
CA GLU A 75 7.36 0.05 -31.86
C GLU A 75 8.18 -0.33 -33.11
N ARG A 76 9.44 -0.75 -32.92
CA ARG A 76 10.33 -1.19 -34.00
C ARG A 76 9.86 -2.50 -34.64
N ASP A 77 9.28 -3.40 -33.86
CA ASP A 77 8.87 -4.75 -34.33
C ASP A 77 7.36 -4.86 -34.52
N LEU A 78 6.59 -4.24 -33.62
CA LEU A 78 5.12 -4.33 -33.61
C LEU A 78 4.45 -3.18 -34.38
N GLY A 79 5.23 -2.23 -34.90
CA GLY A 79 4.74 -1.06 -35.65
C GLY A 79 4.22 0.05 -34.74
N GLY A 80 4.09 1.28 -35.27
CA GLY A 80 3.75 2.47 -34.48
C GLY A 80 2.35 2.47 -33.82
N ASN A 81 1.46 1.55 -34.21
CA ASN A 81 0.11 1.43 -33.67
C ASN A 81 -0.03 0.34 -32.58
N TRP A 82 1.03 -0.38 -32.23
CA TRP A 82 0.97 -1.53 -31.30
C TRP A 82 0.30 -1.19 -29.97
N HIS A 83 0.57 0.00 -29.44
CA HIS A 83 -0.01 0.46 -28.17
C HIS A 83 -1.53 0.60 -28.26
N ALA A 84 -2.05 1.09 -29.41
CA ALA A 84 -3.49 1.22 -29.63
C ALA A 84 -4.16 -0.14 -29.80
N VAL A 85 -3.48 -1.11 -30.43
CA VAL A 85 -3.98 -2.49 -30.56
C VAL A 85 -4.09 -3.16 -29.18
N ALA A 86 -3.04 -3.05 -28.35
CA ALA A 86 -3.06 -3.60 -27.00
C ALA A 86 -4.12 -2.92 -26.11
N GLU A 87 -4.31 -1.61 -26.26
CA GLU A 87 -5.35 -0.86 -25.56
C GLU A 87 -6.76 -1.32 -25.95
N ALA A 88 -7.01 -1.50 -27.24
CA ALA A 88 -8.29 -1.99 -27.74
C ALA A 88 -8.60 -3.41 -27.24
N TRP A 89 -7.58 -4.28 -27.16
CA TRP A 89 -7.74 -5.61 -26.59
C TRP A 89 -8.10 -5.56 -25.10
N ILE A 90 -7.40 -4.74 -24.31
CA ILE A 90 -7.69 -4.58 -22.87
C ILE A 90 -9.12 -4.05 -22.67
N GLU A 91 -9.56 -3.09 -23.48
CA GLU A 91 -10.94 -2.57 -23.40
C GLU A 91 -11.97 -3.66 -23.69
N ALA A 92 -11.79 -4.44 -24.75
CA ALA A 92 -12.68 -5.56 -25.08
C ALA A 92 -12.71 -6.61 -23.96
N ALA A 93 -11.53 -7.01 -23.46
CA ALA A 93 -11.39 -7.95 -22.36
C ALA A 93 -12.01 -7.43 -21.06
N TYR A 94 -11.92 -6.12 -20.79
CA TYR A 94 -12.54 -5.50 -19.61
C TYR A 94 -14.06 -5.53 -19.71
N VAL A 95 -14.64 -5.16 -20.87
CA VAL A 95 -16.10 -5.26 -21.09
C VAL A 95 -16.57 -6.70 -20.89
N GLU A 96 -15.85 -7.68 -21.42
CA GLU A 96 -16.18 -9.10 -21.24
C GLU A 96 -16.08 -9.54 -19.78
N ALA A 97 -14.96 -9.22 -19.10
CA ALA A 97 -14.72 -9.59 -17.71
C ALA A 97 -15.74 -8.96 -16.74
N THR A 98 -16.32 -7.83 -17.10
CA THR A 98 -17.22 -7.04 -16.25
C THR A 98 -18.70 -7.18 -16.59
N ALA A 99 -19.05 -7.79 -17.72
CA ALA A 99 -20.44 -7.92 -18.19
C ALA A 99 -21.41 -8.54 -17.16
N SER A 100 -20.92 -9.40 -16.26
CA SER A 100 -21.72 -10.06 -15.22
C SER A 100 -21.58 -9.44 -13.82
N LEU A 101 -20.72 -8.44 -13.65
CA LEU A 101 -20.42 -7.84 -12.35
C LEU A 101 -21.37 -6.68 -12.06
N LYS A 102 -22.06 -6.73 -10.91
CA LYS A 102 -22.90 -5.61 -10.44
C LYS A 102 -22.07 -4.36 -10.09
N SER A 103 -20.82 -4.56 -9.67
CA SER A 103 -19.89 -3.49 -9.30
C SER A 103 -18.48 -3.89 -9.76
N PRO A 104 -18.13 -3.59 -11.03
CA PRO A 104 -16.83 -3.98 -11.57
C PRO A 104 -15.69 -3.18 -10.93
N PRO A 105 -14.50 -3.79 -10.74
CA PRO A 105 -13.33 -3.05 -10.26
C PRO A 105 -12.89 -2.03 -11.31
N GLN A 106 -12.51 -0.83 -10.88
CA GLN A 106 -12.05 0.22 -11.80
C GLN A 106 -10.82 -0.24 -12.61
N ARG A 107 -10.87 -0.06 -13.93
CA ARG A 107 -9.78 -0.36 -14.87
C ARG A 107 -8.43 0.26 -14.45
N ALA A 108 -8.45 1.47 -13.91
CA ALA A 108 -7.25 2.18 -13.44
C ALA A 108 -6.43 1.41 -12.37
N LEU A 109 -7.06 0.48 -11.65
CA LEU A 109 -6.36 -0.40 -10.71
C LEU A 109 -5.37 -1.34 -11.41
N LEU A 110 -5.70 -1.85 -12.61
CA LEU A 110 -4.80 -2.69 -13.40
C LEU A 110 -3.55 -1.91 -13.82
N TYR A 111 -3.73 -0.70 -14.33
CA TYR A 111 -2.63 0.19 -14.71
C TYR A 111 -1.68 0.49 -13.54
N THR A 112 -2.24 0.80 -12.37
CA THR A 112 -1.41 1.08 -11.17
C THR A 112 -0.59 -0.14 -10.76
N LYS A 113 -1.18 -1.34 -10.83
CA LYS A 113 -0.50 -2.60 -10.52
C LYS A 113 0.57 -2.95 -11.55
N SER A 114 0.28 -2.76 -12.83
CA SER A 114 1.22 -3.05 -13.92
C SER A 114 2.45 -2.16 -13.84
N MET A 115 2.29 -0.87 -13.54
CA MET A 115 3.41 0.06 -13.36
C MET A 115 4.34 -0.36 -12.22
N HIS A 116 3.79 -0.87 -11.11
CA HIS A 116 4.58 -1.39 -9.99
C HIS A 116 5.37 -2.67 -10.38
N LEU A 117 4.73 -3.59 -11.09
CA LEU A 117 5.37 -4.82 -11.57
C LEU A 117 6.47 -4.49 -12.61
N ALA A 118 6.18 -3.64 -13.59
CA ALA A 118 7.15 -3.18 -14.58
C ALA A 118 8.36 -2.49 -13.94
N SER A 119 8.14 -1.66 -12.92
CA SER A 119 9.23 -1.02 -12.14
C SER A 119 10.09 -2.02 -11.37
N THR A 120 9.51 -3.16 -10.97
CA THR A 120 10.22 -4.27 -10.33
C THR A 120 11.09 -5.01 -11.35
N ILE A 121 10.57 -5.30 -12.54
CA ILE A 121 11.27 -5.99 -13.63
C ILE A 121 12.45 -5.16 -14.15
N LEU A 122 12.21 -3.87 -14.40
CA LEU A 122 13.23 -2.90 -14.79
C LEU A 122 14.17 -2.53 -13.63
N GLY A 123 14.03 -3.20 -12.48
CA GLY A 123 14.96 -3.13 -11.37
C GLY A 123 15.24 -1.70 -10.94
N SER A 124 14.18 -0.91 -10.69
CA SER A 124 14.19 0.47 -10.14
C SER A 124 15.58 1.05 -9.85
N ALA A 125 16.32 1.36 -10.91
CA ALA A 125 17.58 2.09 -10.87
C ALA A 125 17.23 3.57 -11.06
N GLY A 126 16.70 4.20 -10.00
CA GLY A 126 16.35 5.63 -9.96
C GLY A 126 14.87 5.84 -9.64
N THR A 127 14.47 5.73 -8.38
CA THR A 127 14.47 6.89 -7.46
C THR A 127 15.17 6.65 -6.12
N SER A 128 15.87 5.53 -5.95
CA SER A 128 16.72 5.30 -4.77
C SER A 128 18.18 5.63 -5.07
N CYS A 129 18.55 6.92 -5.01
CA CYS A 129 19.93 7.28 -4.72
C CYS A 129 20.22 6.87 -3.27
N PHE A 130 20.92 5.75 -3.05
CA PHE A 130 21.98 5.61 -2.04
C PHE A 130 22.59 4.20 -2.13
N ALA A 131 23.91 4.19 -2.22
CA ALA A 131 24.73 3.01 -2.43
C ALA A 131 24.58 1.96 -1.32
N LYS A 132 24.46 0.69 -1.71
CA LYS A 132 24.99 -0.42 -0.91
C LYS A 132 26.01 -1.18 -1.73
N ARG A 133 27.27 -0.94 -1.36
CA ARG A 133 28.40 -1.83 -1.61
C ARG A 133 28.13 -3.08 -0.79
N THR A 134 27.89 -4.23 -1.41
CA THR A 134 27.92 -5.52 -0.73
C THR A 134 28.93 -6.43 -1.38
N VAL A 135 29.78 -6.95 -0.50
CA VAL A 135 30.94 -7.80 -0.70
C VAL A 135 30.51 -9.22 -1.11
N ALA A 136 31.42 -9.86 -1.82
CA ALA A 136 31.35 -11.18 -2.43
C ALA A 136 30.78 -12.33 -1.57
N GLY A 137 30.02 -13.20 -2.25
CA GLY A 137 30.36 -14.61 -2.36
C GLY A 137 29.77 -15.58 -1.34
N ARG A 138 28.79 -16.40 -1.77
CA ARG A 138 28.82 -17.87 -1.62
C ARG A 138 27.65 -18.52 -2.36
N ALA A 139 27.96 -19.57 -3.12
CA ALA A 139 27.01 -20.46 -3.78
C ALA A 139 26.29 -21.37 -2.75
N PRO A 140 25.04 -21.77 -2.99
CA PRO A 140 24.38 -22.76 -2.15
C PRO A 140 24.85 -24.18 -2.52
N ARG A 141 25.42 -24.88 -1.53
CA ARG A 141 25.72 -26.31 -1.61
C ARG A 141 24.44 -27.13 -1.44
N SER A 142 24.16 -27.93 -2.46
CA SER A 142 23.30 -29.12 -2.40
C SER A 142 23.84 -30.12 -1.38
N LEU A 143 23.01 -30.52 -0.41
CA LEU A 143 23.26 -31.64 0.50
C LEU A 143 21.94 -32.39 0.74
N LEU A 144 21.65 -33.35 -0.14
CA LEU A 144 20.73 -34.46 0.12
C LEU A 144 21.56 -35.63 0.66
N CYS A 145 21.55 -35.83 1.97
CA CYS A 145 22.02 -37.08 2.58
C CYS A 145 20.81 -37.88 3.07
N ALA A 146 20.67 -39.09 2.53
CA ALA A 146 19.74 -40.10 3.01
C ALA A 146 20.06 -40.44 4.48
N ARG A 147 19.08 -40.26 5.37
CA ARG A 147 19.15 -40.71 6.76
C ARG A 147 18.55 -42.12 6.91
N PRO A 148 19.17 -43.00 7.71
CA PRO A 148 18.65 -44.34 7.97
C PRO A 148 17.31 -44.29 8.71
N SER A 149 16.46 -45.28 8.45
CA SER A 149 15.12 -45.42 9.00
C SER A 149 15.14 -45.71 10.51
N VAL A 150 15.07 -44.65 11.33
CA VAL A 150 14.82 -44.78 12.78
C VAL A 150 13.35 -45.14 12.99
N ALA A 151 13.10 -46.19 13.77
CA ALA A 151 11.77 -46.65 14.16
C ALA A 151 10.91 -45.48 14.69
N PRO A 152 9.61 -45.44 14.38
CA PRO A 152 8.74 -44.34 14.77
C PRO A 152 8.65 -44.26 16.29
N GLN A 153 9.31 -43.27 16.88
CA GLN A 153 9.12 -42.94 18.28
C GLN A 153 7.72 -42.35 18.46
N SER A 154 6.93 -42.94 19.36
CA SER A 154 5.65 -42.42 19.81
C SER A 154 5.87 -41.48 21.00
N ALA A 155 5.12 -40.39 21.05
CA ALA A 155 5.04 -39.48 22.18
C ALA A 155 3.60 -39.48 22.72
N THR A 156 3.43 -39.32 24.02
CA THR A 156 2.11 -39.20 24.67
C THR A 156 1.75 -37.73 24.81
N CYS A 157 0.52 -37.34 24.49
CA CYS A 157 0.08 -35.96 24.63
C CYS A 157 -0.19 -35.58 26.09
N ASP A 158 0.39 -34.49 26.58
CA ASP A 158 0.18 -34.01 27.96
C ASP A 158 -1.26 -33.53 28.24
N VAL A 159 -2.02 -33.23 27.18
CA VAL A 159 -3.40 -32.71 27.29
C VAL A 159 -4.45 -33.82 27.22
N CYS A 160 -4.39 -34.69 26.21
CA CYS A 160 -5.40 -35.74 26.00
C CYS A 160 -4.91 -37.16 26.23
N THR A 161 -3.65 -37.33 26.67
CA THR A 161 -2.99 -38.63 26.96
C THR A 161 -2.91 -39.62 25.78
N ARG A 162 -3.34 -39.23 24.57
CA ARG A 162 -3.21 -40.07 23.37
C ARG A 162 -1.77 -40.14 22.87
N SER A 163 -1.34 -41.33 22.45
CA SER A 163 -0.06 -41.53 21.76
C SER A 163 -0.14 -41.00 20.32
N TYR A 164 0.88 -40.27 19.89
CA TYR A 164 1.02 -39.76 18.52
C TYR A 164 2.47 -39.87 18.05
N SER A 165 2.70 -39.77 16.73
CA SER A 165 4.06 -39.82 16.19
C SER A 165 4.84 -38.56 16.61
N GLN A 166 6.02 -38.75 17.21
CA GLN A 166 6.89 -37.64 17.61
C GLN A 166 7.33 -36.78 16.42
N ARG A 167 7.28 -37.32 15.19
CA ARG A 167 7.53 -36.57 13.93
C ARG A 167 6.52 -35.45 13.67
N LEU A 168 5.31 -35.55 14.21
CA LEU A 168 4.29 -34.51 14.07
C LEU A 168 4.59 -33.29 14.96
N GLY A 169 5.51 -33.42 15.93
CA GLY A 169 5.89 -32.36 16.88
C GLY A 169 4.80 -31.98 17.89
N ARG A 170 3.51 -32.14 17.56
CA ARG A 170 2.34 -31.86 18.41
C ARG A 170 1.24 -32.90 18.21
N CYS A 171 0.41 -33.09 19.23
CA CYS A 171 -0.70 -34.04 19.19
C CYS A 171 -1.79 -33.61 18.19
N PRO A 172 -2.11 -34.41 17.16
CA PRO A 172 -3.13 -34.06 16.16
C PRO A 172 -4.57 -34.08 16.70
N SER A 173 -4.82 -34.69 17.87
CA SER A 173 -6.15 -34.63 18.51
C SER A 173 -6.37 -33.36 19.33
N CYS A 174 -5.31 -32.72 19.83
CA CYS A 174 -5.39 -31.47 20.58
C CYS A 174 -5.08 -30.22 19.74
N PHE A 175 -4.56 -30.44 18.53
CA PHE A 175 -4.29 -29.42 17.54
C PHE A 175 -5.36 -29.53 16.43
N PRO A 176 -6.21 -28.51 16.19
CA PRO A 176 -5.99 -27.09 16.44
C PRO A 176 -6.80 -26.49 17.60
N ALA A 177 -7.35 -27.28 18.54
CA ALA A 177 -8.27 -26.75 19.56
C ALA A 177 -7.65 -25.60 20.41
N THR A 178 -6.34 -25.60 20.65
CA THR A 178 -5.59 -24.49 21.28
C THR A 178 -5.18 -23.37 20.32
N ALA A 179 -5.14 -23.63 19.01
CA ALA A 179 -4.89 -22.63 17.99
C ALA A 179 -6.13 -21.75 17.72
N VAL A 180 -7.33 -22.29 17.86
CA VAL A 180 -8.58 -21.54 17.67
C VAL A 180 -8.83 -20.55 18.83
N THR A 181 -8.54 -20.95 20.08
CA THR A 181 -8.64 -20.04 21.23
C THR A 181 -7.61 -18.92 21.15
N SER A 182 -6.36 -19.24 20.77
CA SER A 182 -5.31 -18.23 20.61
C SER A 182 -5.53 -17.31 19.39
N ALA A 183 -6.17 -17.77 18.32
CA ALA A 183 -6.53 -16.91 17.19
C ALA A 183 -7.62 -15.90 17.57
N LYS A 184 -8.70 -16.35 18.22
CA LYS A 184 -9.78 -15.46 18.69
C LYS A 184 -9.30 -14.47 19.75
N GLU A 185 -8.41 -14.89 20.63
CA GLU A 185 -7.83 -14.00 21.63
C GLU A 185 -6.94 -12.94 20.99
N LYS A 186 -6.08 -13.33 20.04
CA LYS A 186 -5.28 -12.38 19.24
C LYS A 186 -6.15 -11.42 18.44
N GLU A 187 -7.25 -11.88 17.87
CA GLU A 187 -8.21 -11.05 17.14
C GLU A 187 -8.86 -10.04 18.09
N ARG A 188 -9.36 -10.48 19.25
CA ARG A 188 -9.91 -9.60 20.28
C ARG A 188 -8.89 -8.58 20.80
N GLU A 189 -7.63 -8.99 20.98
CA GLU A 189 -6.54 -8.09 21.36
C GLU A 189 -6.19 -7.09 20.25
N ALA A 190 -6.24 -7.51 18.98
CA ALA A 190 -6.04 -6.63 17.84
C ALA A 190 -7.19 -5.62 17.71
N GLU A 191 -8.44 -6.05 17.88
CA GLU A 191 -9.62 -5.19 17.92
C GLU A 191 -9.57 -4.20 19.09
N ALA A 192 -9.25 -4.67 20.30
CA ALA A 192 -9.11 -3.81 21.48
C ALA A 192 -7.99 -2.79 21.30
N ARG A 193 -6.85 -3.21 20.74
CA ARG A 193 -5.77 -2.29 20.38
C ARG A 193 -6.24 -1.29 19.33
N ALA A 194 -6.87 -1.72 18.24
CA ALA A 194 -7.38 -0.84 17.20
C ALA A 194 -8.40 0.18 17.74
N ALA A 195 -9.30 -0.24 18.62
CA ALA A 195 -10.27 0.62 19.29
C ALA A 195 -9.60 1.67 20.18
N SER A 196 -8.47 1.35 20.82
CA SER A 196 -7.72 2.33 21.62
C SER A 196 -7.17 3.49 20.79
N TRP A 197 -6.94 3.29 19.48
CA TRP A 197 -6.46 4.35 18.58
C TRP A 197 -7.57 5.30 18.12
N GLN A 198 -8.84 4.98 18.37
CA GLN A 198 -9.98 5.81 18.00
C GLN A 198 -10.33 6.86 19.07
N LYS A 199 -9.71 6.77 20.26
CA LYS A 199 -10.03 7.63 21.42
C LYS A 199 -8.82 8.48 21.83
N LEU A 200 -7.97 8.82 20.87
CA LEU A 200 -6.75 9.55 21.15
C LEU A 200 -7.00 11.06 21.06
N SER A 201 -6.30 11.84 21.88
CA SER A 201 -6.35 13.30 21.81
C SER A 201 -5.28 13.84 20.85
N PRO A 202 -5.54 14.94 20.12
CA PRO A 202 -4.49 15.67 19.40
C PRO A 202 -3.41 16.16 20.37
N ALA A 203 -2.15 16.06 19.96
CA ALA A 203 -1.06 16.78 20.60
C ALA A 203 -0.86 18.17 19.96
N PRO A 204 -0.44 19.18 20.73
CA PRO A 204 -0.04 20.49 20.21
C PRO A 204 1.19 20.34 19.29
N LEU A 205 1.16 20.97 18.11
CA LEU A 205 2.20 20.75 17.10
C LEU A 205 3.53 21.48 17.39
N ASP A 206 3.50 22.50 18.23
CA ASP A 206 4.61 23.36 18.61
C ASP A 206 5.46 22.79 19.76
N THR A 207 4.87 21.93 20.60
CA THR A 207 5.54 21.33 21.76
C THR A 207 5.35 19.82 21.78
N ILE A 208 6.15 19.09 20.99
CA ILE A 208 6.08 17.62 20.89
C ILE A 208 7.33 16.99 21.52
N SER A 209 7.14 16.14 22.53
CA SER A 209 8.22 15.37 23.15
C SER A 209 8.55 14.11 22.35
N TRP A 210 9.19 14.29 21.19
CA TRP A 210 9.57 13.18 20.28
C TRP A 210 10.41 12.07 20.94
N GLU A 211 11.12 12.40 22.01
CA GLU A 211 11.94 11.45 22.76
C GLU A 211 11.13 10.35 23.45
N GLU A 212 9.92 10.70 23.85
CA GLU A 212 9.01 9.88 24.65
C GLU A 212 7.90 9.23 23.79
N ALA A 213 8.07 9.21 22.47
CA ALA A 213 7.11 8.55 21.57
C ALA A 213 7.02 7.03 21.85
N THR A 214 5.83 6.53 22.15
CA THR A 214 5.63 5.15 22.65
C THR A 214 5.20 4.17 21.57
N ASP A 215 4.22 4.56 20.75
CA ASP A 215 3.55 3.67 19.80
C ASP A 215 3.35 4.35 18.47
N VAL A 216 3.41 3.57 17.39
CA VAL A 216 3.18 4.05 16.04
C VAL A 216 2.27 3.12 15.25
N LYS A 217 1.29 3.71 14.57
CA LYS A 217 0.40 3.02 13.63
C LYS A 217 0.57 3.61 12.25
N TRP A 218 0.76 2.77 11.25
CA TRP A 218 0.67 3.24 9.87
C TRP A 218 -0.79 3.16 9.40
N CYS A 219 -1.28 4.25 8.83
CA CYS A 219 -2.58 4.34 8.23
C CYS A 219 -2.41 4.40 6.71
N HIS A 220 -2.97 3.40 6.03
CA HIS A 220 -3.07 3.39 4.58
C HIS A 220 -3.89 4.60 4.10
N GLY A 221 -3.42 5.24 3.03
CA GLY A 221 -4.06 6.38 2.38
C GLY A 221 -3.21 6.85 1.20
N GLY A 222 -3.83 7.59 0.26
CA GLY A 222 -3.29 8.07 -1.02
C GLY A 222 -1.77 7.93 -1.28
N SER A 223 -1.05 9.06 -1.29
CA SER A 223 0.33 9.20 -1.80
C SER A 223 1.44 8.57 -0.93
N GLY A 224 1.14 7.61 -0.06
CA GLY A 224 2.14 6.93 0.76
C GLY A 224 1.73 6.61 2.20
N GLY A 225 0.50 6.94 2.57
CA GLY A 225 -0.03 6.79 3.92
C GLY A 225 0.54 7.81 4.91
N VAL A 226 0.08 7.69 6.16
CA VAL A 226 0.47 8.56 7.27
C VAL A 226 0.76 7.69 8.49
N PHE A 227 1.74 8.09 9.31
CA PHE A 227 1.99 7.47 10.60
C PHE A 227 1.29 8.25 11.68
N VAL A 228 0.53 7.57 12.52
CA VAL A 228 -0.06 8.12 13.73
C VAL A 228 0.85 7.72 14.89
N LEU A 229 1.40 8.71 15.59
CA LEU A 229 2.41 8.54 16.62
C LEU A 229 1.85 9.03 17.96
N LYS A 230 1.93 8.17 18.99
CA LYS A 230 1.59 8.55 20.37
C LYS A 230 2.79 9.21 21.04
N VAL A 231 2.55 10.35 21.66
CA VAL A 231 3.50 11.14 22.43
C VAL A 231 2.84 11.51 23.78
N PRO A 232 3.59 11.93 24.81
CA PRO A 232 3.01 12.28 26.10
C PRO A 232 1.89 13.32 26.02
N GLU A 233 2.00 14.27 25.10
CA GLU A 233 1.03 15.35 24.92
C GLU A 233 -0.24 14.94 24.13
N GLY A 234 -0.28 13.72 23.58
CA GLY A 234 -1.39 13.23 22.77
C GLY A 234 -0.91 12.48 21.53
N THR A 235 -1.46 12.83 20.37
CA THR A 235 -1.21 12.12 19.12
C THR A 235 -0.93 13.09 17.98
N VAL A 236 0.05 12.73 17.15
CA VAL A 236 0.42 13.47 15.95
C VAL A 236 0.46 12.56 14.74
N CYS A 237 0.26 13.14 13.57
CA CYS A 237 0.39 12.48 12.29
C CYS A 237 1.71 12.88 11.63
N VAL A 238 2.48 11.92 11.10
CA VAL A 238 3.75 12.16 10.40
C VAL A 238 3.74 11.48 9.04
N ARG A 239 4.04 12.20 7.97
CA ARG A 239 4.20 11.64 6.61
C ARG A 239 5.43 12.19 5.90
N GLY A 240 5.87 11.48 4.87
CA GLY A 240 7.02 11.90 4.07
C GLY A 240 6.65 13.17 3.33
N ALA A 241 7.51 14.20 3.40
CA ALA A 241 7.23 15.48 2.78
C ALA A 241 7.59 15.48 1.29
N GLU A 242 6.96 14.61 0.49
CA GLU A 242 6.67 14.96 -0.92
C GLU A 242 5.57 16.02 -0.99
N LEU A 243 5.68 17.02 -0.10
CA LEU A 243 4.74 18.08 0.11
C LEU A 243 4.81 18.99 -1.09
N ARG A 244 3.71 19.01 -1.84
CA ARG A 244 3.55 19.96 -2.93
C ARG A 244 3.33 21.33 -2.30
N ALA A 245 3.96 22.37 -2.84
CA ALA A 245 3.76 23.75 -2.37
C ALA A 245 2.27 24.12 -2.27
N GLY A 246 1.41 23.53 -3.13
CA GLY A 246 -0.04 23.68 -3.09
C GLY A 246 -0.70 23.22 -1.78
N GLU A 247 -0.20 22.18 -1.11
CA GLU A 247 -0.78 21.71 0.16
C GLU A 247 -0.50 22.71 1.31
N LEU A 248 0.72 23.24 1.39
CA LEU A 248 1.07 24.28 2.37
C LEU A 248 0.32 25.58 2.10
N PHE A 249 0.25 25.98 0.84
CA PHE A 249 -0.51 27.15 0.44
C PHE A 249 -2.00 26.99 0.79
N ALA A 250 -2.59 25.83 0.50
CA ALA A 250 -3.97 25.54 0.87
C ALA A 250 -4.19 25.61 2.39
N GLN A 251 -3.26 25.11 3.22
CA GLN A 251 -3.37 25.22 4.68
C GLN A 251 -3.36 26.68 5.16
N LEU A 252 -2.46 27.50 4.62
CA LEU A 252 -2.37 28.92 4.95
C LEU A 252 -3.63 29.67 4.51
N LEU A 253 -4.12 29.38 3.31
CA LEU A 253 -5.32 30.01 2.77
C LEU A 253 -6.58 29.58 3.55
N ALA A 254 -6.72 28.30 3.90
CA ALA A 254 -7.81 27.80 4.73
C ALA A 254 -7.82 28.52 6.09
N THR A 255 -6.65 28.66 6.72
CA THR A 255 -6.48 29.41 7.97
C THR A 255 -6.94 30.87 7.81
N ALA A 256 -6.49 31.56 6.76
CA ALA A 256 -6.87 32.94 6.50
C ALA A 256 -8.38 33.13 6.25
N LEU A 257 -9.05 32.13 5.66
CA LEU A 257 -10.48 32.13 5.37
C LEU A 257 -11.34 31.57 6.52
N GLY A 258 -10.73 31.17 7.64
CA GLY A 258 -11.46 30.56 8.76
C GLY A 258 -12.13 29.23 8.41
N VAL A 259 -11.52 28.47 7.49
CA VAL A 259 -11.92 27.11 7.11
C VAL A 259 -11.10 26.14 7.93
N ARG A 260 -11.77 25.24 8.65
CA ARG A 260 -11.11 24.26 9.50
C ARG A 260 -10.47 23.15 8.65
N THR A 261 -9.15 23.08 8.67
CA THR A 261 -8.34 21.99 8.11
C THR A 261 -7.34 21.52 9.15
N ALA A 262 -6.94 20.25 9.11
CA ALA A 262 -5.91 19.70 10.01
C ALA A 262 -4.63 20.54 9.92
N GLN A 263 -4.11 21.01 11.07
CA GLN A 263 -2.90 21.82 11.07
C GLN A 263 -1.72 21.02 10.52
N LEU A 264 -0.83 21.70 9.81
CA LEU A 264 0.29 21.10 9.11
C LEU A 264 1.50 22.04 9.22
N ARG A 265 2.65 21.45 9.56
CA ARG A 265 3.96 22.08 9.42
C ARG A 265 4.97 21.14 8.80
N VAL A 266 6.04 21.69 8.26
CA VAL A 266 7.13 20.93 7.65
C VAL A 266 8.35 21.04 8.53
N VAL A 267 9.02 19.92 8.74
CA VAL A 267 10.36 19.85 9.33
C VAL A 267 11.33 19.57 8.21
N GLY A 268 12.15 20.57 7.89
CA GLY A 268 13.15 20.52 6.83
C GLY A 268 14.38 19.66 7.18
N PRO A 269 15.25 19.37 6.18
CA PRO A 269 16.39 18.47 6.36
C PRO A 269 17.49 19.04 7.26
N HIS A 270 17.52 20.36 7.43
CA HIS A 270 18.55 21.09 8.18
C HIS A 270 18.07 21.54 9.56
N GLU A 271 16.81 21.31 9.89
CA GLU A 271 16.27 21.64 11.21
C GLU A 271 16.76 20.64 12.25
N SER A 272 17.12 21.11 13.44
CA SER A 272 17.57 20.22 14.54
C SER A 272 16.48 19.21 14.91
N GLU A 273 15.22 19.60 14.79
CA GLU A 273 14.06 18.78 15.11
C GLU A 273 13.94 17.51 14.24
N ILE A 274 14.43 17.50 12.99
CA ILE A 274 14.28 16.33 12.10
C ILE A 274 14.88 15.06 12.70
N LYS A 275 15.97 15.20 13.46
CA LYS A 275 16.63 14.09 14.15
C LYS A 275 15.75 13.56 15.28
N SER A 276 15.09 14.45 16.01
CA SER A 276 14.17 14.10 17.09
C SER A 276 12.94 13.37 16.56
N VAL A 277 12.32 13.87 15.48
CA VAL A 277 11.18 13.20 14.81
C VAL A 277 11.55 11.79 14.35
N ARG A 278 12.69 11.65 13.64
CA ARG A 278 13.17 10.35 13.15
C ARG A 278 13.49 9.39 14.30
N GLY A 279 14.11 9.89 15.38
CA GLY A 279 14.38 9.12 16.58
C GLY A 279 13.10 8.63 17.26
N GLY A 280 12.10 9.50 17.36
CA GLY A 280 10.79 9.17 17.95
C GLY A 280 10.08 8.09 17.14
N LEU A 281 10.05 8.24 15.80
CA LEU A 281 9.53 7.22 14.90
C LEU A 281 10.27 5.88 15.11
N GLN A 282 11.60 5.88 15.16
CA GLN A 282 12.38 4.64 15.31
C GLN A 282 12.19 3.94 16.66
N ARG A 283 12.03 4.71 17.76
CA ARG A 283 11.81 4.17 19.11
C ARG A 283 10.39 3.63 19.32
N ALA A 284 9.39 4.30 18.76
CA ALA A 284 7.98 3.94 18.98
C ALA A 284 7.69 2.50 18.54
N THR A 285 6.87 1.79 19.32
CA THR A 285 6.53 0.39 19.03
C THR A 285 5.52 0.33 17.88
N PRO A 286 5.82 -0.36 16.77
CA PRO A 286 4.86 -0.47 15.66
C PRO A 286 3.68 -1.36 16.07
N LEU A 287 2.47 -0.92 15.77
CA LEU A 287 1.24 -1.68 16.06
C LEU A 287 1.24 -3.06 15.36
N GLU A 288 1.80 -3.12 14.15
CA GLU A 288 1.91 -4.32 13.32
C GLU A 288 3.31 -4.40 12.72
N GLU A 289 3.81 -5.60 12.45
CA GLU A 289 5.17 -5.82 11.95
C GLU A 289 5.43 -5.09 10.62
N GLU A 290 4.44 -5.07 9.71
CA GLU A 290 4.53 -4.36 8.42
C GLU A 290 4.79 -2.86 8.61
N HIS A 291 4.22 -2.26 9.67
CA HIS A 291 4.40 -0.83 9.96
C HIS A 291 5.87 -0.50 10.23
N GLY A 292 6.64 -1.45 10.76
CA GLY A 292 8.08 -1.30 11.00
C GLY A 292 8.87 -1.02 9.72
N LEU A 293 8.59 -1.73 8.63
CA LEU A 293 9.27 -1.54 7.34
C LEU A 293 8.93 -0.19 6.72
N LYS A 294 7.64 0.18 6.73
CA LYS A 294 7.17 1.47 6.18
C LYS A 294 7.79 2.65 6.94
N ARG A 295 7.92 2.52 8.25
CA ARG A 295 8.50 3.52 9.14
C ARG A 295 9.97 3.80 8.85
N TRP A 296 10.75 2.76 8.54
CA TRP A 296 12.13 2.93 8.09
C TRP A 296 12.22 3.75 6.81
N LYS A 297 11.32 3.52 5.86
CA LYS A 297 11.22 4.34 4.65
C LYS A 297 10.92 5.79 5.00
N LEU A 298 9.92 6.04 5.85
CA LEU A 298 9.59 7.41 6.29
C LEU A 298 10.78 8.11 6.97
N ALA A 299 11.48 7.42 7.87
CA ALA A 299 12.63 7.99 8.58
C ALA A 299 13.81 8.35 7.66
N SER A 300 13.81 7.86 6.41
CA SER A 300 14.79 8.23 5.39
C SER A 300 14.41 9.44 4.54
N CYS A 301 13.18 9.97 4.66
CA CYS A 301 12.75 11.16 3.93
C CYS A 301 13.50 12.41 4.43
N ASP A 302 14.05 13.22 3.52
CA ASP A 302 14.81 14.44 3.84
C ASP A 302 13.98 15.47 4.60
N SER A 303 12.70 15.56 4.31
CA SER A 303 11.74 16.41 5.02
C SER A 303 10.55 15.59 5.50
N LEU A 304 9.94 16.02 6.59
CA LEU A 304 8.77 15.38 7.18
C LEU A 304 7.63 16.39 7.35
N ALA A 305 6.42 15.97 7.04
CA ALA A 305 5.20 16.69 7.35
C ALA A 305 4.75 16.26 8.74
N VAL A 306 4.57 17.21 9.65
CA VAL A 306 3.96 16.98 10.96
C VAL A 306 2.57 17.59 10.92
N MET A 307 1.57 16.74 11.15
CA MET A 307 0.16 17.04 10.99
C MET A 307 -0.57 16.82 12.30
N GLU A 308 -1.58 17.64 12.53
CA GLU A 308 -2.54 17.45 13.60
C GLU A 308 -3.26 16.11 13.46
N TYR A 309 -3.41 15.39 14.57
CA TYR A 309 -4.34 14.27 14.64
C TYR A 309 -5.76 14.81 14.83
N VAL A 310 -6.67 14.51 13.90
CA VAL A 310 -8.08 14.91 14.05
C VAL A 310 -8.85 13.77 14.71
N ASP A 311 -9.31 14.00 15.94
CA ASP A 311 -10.25 13.11 16.62
C ASP A 311 -11.63 13.25 15.97
N GLY A 312 -11.98 12.27 15.13
CA GLY A 312 -13.20 12.30 14.34
C GLY A 312 -13.35 11.06 13.48
N VAL A 313 -14.40 11.03 12.67
CA VAL A 313 -14.64 9.94 11.71
C VAL A 313 -14.48 10.45 10.29
N PRO A 314 -13.88 9.68 9.36
CA PRO A 314 -13.94 10.04 7.96
C PRO A 314 -15.41 10.11 7.52
N MET A 315 -15.76 11.01 6.61
CA MET A 315 -17.13 11.17 6.08
C MET A 315 -17.52 10.02 5.13
N MET A 316 -17.15 8.79 5.46
CA MET A 316 -17.35 7.60 4.65
C MET A 316 -17.87 6.44 5.50
N GLY A 317 -18.82 5.67 4.95
CA GLY A 317 -19.33 4.45 5.55
C GLY A 317 -20.31 4.66 6.72
N MET A 318 -20.55 3.57 7.47
CA MET A 318 -21.54 3.56 8.56
C MET A 318 -21.24 4.51 9.72
N PRO A 319 -19.98 4.67 10.20
CA PRO A 319 -19.69 5.61 11.28
C PRO A 319 -20.06 7.07 10.95
N ALA A 320 -19.77 7.51 9.71
CA ALA A 320 -20.18 8.83 9.25
C ALA A 320 -21.70 8.99 9.23
N HIS A 321 -22.42 7.97 8.74
CA HIS A 321 -23.88 8.00 8.70
C HIS A 321 -24.49 8.13 10.10
N GLN A 322 -23.95 7.39 11.08
CA GLN A 322 -24.37 7.48 12.48
C GLN A 322 -24.06 8.86 13.07
N HIS A 323 -22.87 9.40 12.80
CA HIS A 323 -22.48 10.73 13.27
C HIS A 323 -23.41 11.81 12.69
N ILE A 324 -23.60 11.85 11.37
CA ILE A 324 -24.47 12.81 10.69
C ILE A 324 -25.92 12.68 11.16
N GLY A 325 -26.43 11.46 11.34
CA GLY A 325 -27.80 11.23 11.82
C GLY A 325 -28.03 11.70 13.26
N ALA A 326 -26.98 11.74 14.08
CA ALA A 326 -27.04 12.26 15.45
C ALA A 326 -26.89 13.79 15.51
N VAL A 327 -26.17 14.41 14.56
CA VAL A 327 -25.93 15.84 14.54
C VAL A 327 -27.18 16.61 14.12
N ARG A 328 -27.73 17.39 15.06
CA ARG A 328 -28.83 18.34 14.80
C ARG A 328 -28.34 19.77 14.59
N GLU A 329 -27.05 20.01 14.81
CA GLU A 329 -26.50 21.35 14.82
C GLU A 329 -26.33 21.90 13.40
N ARG A 330 -26.72 23.16 13.21
CA ARG A 330 -26.51 23.90 11.96
C ARG A 330 -25.03 24.17 11.69
N THR A 331 -24.20 24.16 12.72
CA THR A 331 -22.76 24.46 12.70
C THR A 331 -22.02 23.54 11.73
N LEU A 332 -22.25 22.23 11.80
CA LEU A 332 -21.63 21.24 10.91
C LEU A 332 -21.89 21.56 9.44
N TRP A 333 -23.15 21.81 9.08
CA TRP A 333 -23.54 22.08 7.68
C TRP A 333 -22.97 23.40 7.16
N VAL A 334 -22.85 24.41 8.02
CA VAL A 334 -22.18 25.68 7.69
C VAL A 334 -20.68 25.45 7.46
N GLN A 335 -20.02 24.65 8.30
CA GLN A 335 -18.61 24.30 8.13
C GLN A 335 -18.37 23.50 6.85
N LEU A 336 -19.24 22.53 6.53
CA LEU A 336 -19.17 21.78 5.28
C LEU A 336 -19.37 22.70 4.07
N GLY A 337 -20.34 23.61 4.11
CA GLY A 337 -20.53 24.60 3.04
C GLY A 337 -19.31 25.51 2.84
N ARG A 338 -18.63 25.92 3.93
CA ARG A 338 -17.36 26.66 3.85
C ARG A 338 -16.25 25.83 3.21
N LEU A 339 -16.16 24.55 3.56
CA LEU A 339 -15.20 23.62 2.96
C LEU A 339 -15.44 23.46 1.45
N MET A 340 -16.70 23.32 1.03
CA MET A 340 -17.07 23.25 -0.39
C MET A 340 -16.66 24.50 -1.16
N ALA A 341 -16.96 25.68 -0.63
CA ALA A 341 -16.56 26.96 -1.23
C ALA A 341 -15.03 27.09 -1.32
N PHE A 342 -14.32 26.65 -0.28
CA PHE A 342 -12.86 26.60 -0.28
C PHE A 342 -12.32 25.66 -1.35
N ASP A 343 -12.87 24.45 -1.48
CA ASP A 343 -12.44 23.48 -2.49
C ASP A 343 -12.67 24.01 -3.91
N MET A 344 -13.77 24.73 -4.17
CA MET A 344 -13.99 25.42 -5.45
C MET A 344 -12.90 26.48 -5.70
N LEU A 345 -12.53 27.26 -4.69
CA LEU A 345 -11.53 28.32 -4.81
C LEU A 345 -10.14 27.78 -5.18
N ILE A 346 -9.73 26.68 -4.54
CA ILE A 346 -8.41 26.06 -4.80
C ILE A 346 -8.45 25.00 -5.92
N ASN A 347 -9.59 24.86 -6.60
CA ASN A 347 -9.84 23.84 -7.61
C ASN A 347 -9.52 22.40 -7.12
N ASN A 348 -9.84 22.12 -5.85
CA ASN A 348 -9.66 20.80 -5.26
C ASN A 348 -10.84 19.90 -5.63
N PHE A 349 -10.68 19.22 -6.75
CA PHE A 349 -11.71 18.33 -7.28
C PHE A 349 -11.83 17.02 -6.48
N ASP A 350 -10.82 16.60 -5.72
CA ASP A 350 -10.81 15.25 -5.14
C ASP A 350 -11.81 15.07 -3.99
N ARG A 351 -12.06 16.10 -3.16
CA ARG A 351 -12.73 15.89 -1.87
C ARG A 351 -14.25 15.70 -1.98
N LEU A 352 -14.96 16.65 -2.61
CA LEU A 352 -16.42 16.71 -2.66
C LEU A 352 -16.90 16.80 -4.12
N PRO A 353 -17.98 16.11 -4.49
CA PRO A 353 -18.53 16.16 -5.86
C PRO A 353 -19.29 17.48 -6.07
N LEU A 354 -18.57 18.53 -6.45
CA LEU A 354 -19.12 19.89 -6.64
C LEU A 354 -19.40 20.18 -8.13
N ALA A 355 -18.61 21.05 -8.74
CA ALA A 355 -18.75 21.46 -10.14
C ALA A 355 -17.95 20.56 -11.12
N TRP A 356 -17.26 19.55 -10.60
CA TRP A 356 -16.48 18.60 -11.39
C TRP A 356 -17.27 17.31 -11.58
N SER A 357 -17.09 16.64 -12.73
CA SER A 357 -17.67 15.33 -13.01
C SER A 357 -16.88 14.20 -12.32
N ASN A 358 -16.73 14.29 -11.00
CA ASN A 358 -16.16 13.23 -10.17
C ASN A 358 -17.11 12.87 -9.02
N ASP A 359 -16.91 11.70 -8.43
CA ASP A 359 -17.72 11.20 -7.32
C ASP A 359 -17.25 11.74 -5.95
N GLY A 360 -16.16 12.51 -5.94
CA GLY A 360 -15.45 12.93 -4.74
C GLY A 360 -14.77 11.78 -3.98
N ASN A 361 -14.12 12.15 -2.89
CA ASN A 361 -13.38 11.28 -2.00
C ASN A 361 -13.64 11.74 -0.57
N LEU A 362 -14.80 11.33 -0.05
CA LEU A 362 -15.25 11.70 1.28
C LEU A 362 -14.34 11.18 2.41
N GLY A 363 -13.41 10.26 2.10
CA GLY A 363 -12.35 9.85 3.02
C GLY A 363 -11.36 10.97 3.35
N ASN A 364 -11.32 12.04 2.55
CA ASN A 364 -10.52 13.24 2.77
C ASN A 364 -11.27 14.33 3.56
N VAL A 365 -12.41 13.99 4.16
CA VAL A 365 -13.20 14.86 5.06
C VAL A 365 -13.33 14.13 6.39
N MET A 366 -13.02 14.81 7.50
CA MET A 366 -13.26 14.31 8.85
C MET A 366 -14.46 15.06 9.44
N LEU A 367 -15.33 14.35 10.16
CA LEU A 367 -16.49 14.86 10.90
C LEU A 367 -16.18 14.91 12.40
#